data_AF-A0A4S4AWP4-F1
#
_entry.id   AF-A0A4S4AWP4-F1
#
_cell.length_a   1.000
_cell.length_b   1.000
_cell.length_c   1.000
_cell.angle_alpha   90.00
_cell.angle_beta   90.00
_cell.angle_gamma   90.00
#
_symmetry.space_group_name_H-M   'P 1'
#
loop_
_entity.id
_entity.type
_entity.pdbx_description
1 polymer ?
#
loop_
_entity_poly.entity_id
_entity_poly.type
_entity_poly.pdbx_seq_one_letter_code
_entity_poly.pdbx_strand_id
1 'polypeptide(L)'
;MTLLAFKHQQGTSLLEILVAVVILSVGLLGVAGLQLTSLQSGYSAYQRSQATWLANDLADRMQAQSLTACTVYDDGSSDTKRTEWNTLLTDLLGADAEGFVGVCDSDGNVTIFVEWTDARGNIKAGGETDAGDQENRQIFEFRTRLGRS
;
A
#
# COMPACT_ATOMS: atom_id res chain seq x y z
N MET A 1 68.84 12.90 25.35
CA MET A 1 68.44 13.91 24.34
C MET A 1 67.83 13.15 23.17
N THR A 2 66.52 12.92 23.24
CA THR A 2 65.80 12.00 22.35
C THR A 2 65.40 12.77 21.10
N LEU A 3 65.91 12.36 19.95
CA LEU A 3 65.66 12.99 18.65
C LEU A 3 64.19 12.82 18.24
N LEU A 4 63.48 13.94 18.10
CA LEU A 4 62.15 13.98 17.47
C LEU A 4 62.33 13.83 15.96
N ALA A 5 62.01 12.65 15.44
CA ALA A 5 61.94 12.42 14.00
C ALA A 5 60.67 13.10 13.44
N PHE A 6 60.84 14.18 12.69
CA PHE A 6 59.76 14.77 11.91
C PHE A 6 59.43 13.84 10.73
N LYS A 7 58.27 13.17 10.80
CA LYS A 7 57.69 12.46 9.67
C LYS A 7 57.46 13.45 8.52
N HIS A 8 58.03 13.16 7.36
CA HIS A 8 57.72 13.88 6.13
C HIS A 8 56.23 13.69 5.79
N GLN A 9 55.46 14.78 5.78
CA GLN A 9 54.13 14.81 5.18
C GLN A 9 54.29 14.64 3.67
N GLN A 10 54.05 13.43 3.17
CA GLN A 10 53.96 13.20 1.74
C GLN A 10 52.65 13.81 1.24
N GLY A 11 52.75 14.75 0.30
CA GLY A 11 51.66 15.57 -0.21
C GLY A 11 50.66 14.79 -1.07
N THR A 12 49.92 13.87 -0.46
CA THR A 12 48.79 13.15 -1.07
C THR A 12 47.46 13.46 -0.40
N SER A 13 47.38 14.44 0.51
CA SER A 13 46.15 14.70 1.28
C SER A 13 44.98 15.19 0.42
N LEU A 14 45.23 16.00 -0.62
CA LEU A 14 44.18 16.53 -1.48
C LEU A 14 43.54 15.44 -2.35
N LEU A 15 44.35 14.51 -2.87
CA LEU A 15 43.87 13.36 -3.62
C LEU A 15 43.12 12.39 -2.69
N GLU A 16 43.64 12.15 -1.49
CA GLU A 16 43.04 11.26 -0.50
C GLU A 16 41.66 11.75 -0.06
N ILE A 17 41.51 13.06 0.20
CA ILE A 17 40.22 13.67 0.53
C ILE A 17 39.27 13.63 -0.67
N LEU A 18 39.76 13.86 -1.90
CA LEU A 18 38.94 13.77 -3.11
C LEU A 18 38.40 12.35 -3.31
N VAL A 19 39.24 11.33 -3.16
CA VAL A 19 38.81 9.93 -3.23
C VAL A 19 37.84 9.60 -2.08
N ALA A 20 38.10 10.08 -0.86
CA ALA A 20 37.21 9.88 0.27
C ALA A 20 35.82 10.50 0.04
N VAL A 21 35.75 11.72 -0.49
CA VAL A 21 34.49 12.40 -0.82
C VAL A 21 33.76 11.69 -1.96
N VAL A 22 34.48 11.16 -2.97
CA VAL A 22 33.87 10.35 -4.03
C VAL A 22 33.26 9.05 -3.48
N ILE A 23 34.01 8.30 -2.67
CA ILE A 23 33.50 7.07 -2.05
C ILE A 23 32.30 7.37 -1.14
N LEU A 24 32.41 8.42 -0.32
CA LEU A 24 31.34 8.84 0.59
C LEU A 24 30.09 9.29 -0.17
N SER A 25 30.24 10.05 -1.25
CA SER A 25 29.10 10.50 -2.06
C SER A 25 28.39 9.32 -2.75
N VAL A 26 29.13 8.35 -3.30
CA VAL A 26 28.54 7.11 -3.84
C VAL A 26 27.82 6.31 -2.74
N GLY A 27 28.42 6.20 -1.55
CA GLY A 27 27.80 5.53 -0.40
C GLY A 27 26.49 6.19 0.03
N LEU A 28 26.44 7.52 0.11
CA LEU A 28 25.23 8.27 0.47
C LEU A 28 24.11 8.12 -0.57
N LEU A 29 24.44 8.09 -1.87
CA LEU A 29 23.46 7.82 -2.92
C LEU A 29 22.87 6.42 -2.79
N GLY A 30 23.67 5.42 -2.42
CA GLY A 30 23.20 4.07 -2.12
C GLY A 30 22.17 4.05 -0.98
N VAL A 31 22.45 4.75 0.12
CA VAL A 31 21.52 4.87 1.26
C VAL A 31 20.23 5.60 0.89
N ALA A 32 20.33 6.67 0.09
CA ALA A 32 19.15 7.39 -0.38
C ALA A 32 18.23 6.49 -1.23
N GLY A 33 18.79 5.63 -2.08
CA GLY A 33 18.02 4.64 -2.84
C GLY A 33 17.30 3.62 -1.95
N LEU A 34 17.97 3.14 -0.90
CA LEU A 34 17.35 2.24 0.08
C LEU A 34 16.23 2.95 0.87
N GLN A 35 16.42 4.22 1.23
CA GLN A 35 15.41 5.02 1.92
C GLN A 35 14.14 5.14 1.07
N LEU A 36 14.26 5.42 -0.23
CA LEU A 36 13.12 5.50 -1.15
C LEU A 36 12.36 4.17 -1.25
N THR A 37 13.11 3.07 -1.38
CA THR A 37 12.52 1.72 -1.43
C THR A 37 11.77 1.38 -0.14
N SER A 38 12.35 1.73 1.01
CA SER A 38 11.71 1.56 2.32
C SER A 38 10.42 2.36 2.43
N LEU A 39 10.41 3.62 1.96
CA LEU A 39 9.21 4.45 1.96
C LEU A 39 8.10 3.87 1.09
N GLN A 40 8.43 3.39 -0.11
CA GLN A 40 7.46 2.72 -0.98
C GLN A 40 6.85 1.49 -0.29
N SER A 41 7.69 0.63 0.29
CA SER A 41 7.22 -0.56 1.00
C SER A 41 6.31 -0.23 2.21
N GLY A 42 6.64 0.84 2.93
CA GLY A 42 5.84 1.32 4.06
C GLY A 42 4.49 1.86 3.61
N TYR A 43 4.44 2.55 2.48
CA TYR A 43 3.20 3.06 1.90
C TYR A 43 2.27 1.92 1.46
N SER A 44 2.77 0.90 0.75
CA SER A 44 1.97 -0.26 0.36
C SER A 44 1.45 -1.03 1.60
N ALA A 45 2.26 -1.13 2.65
CA ALA A 45 1.82 -1.72 3.92
C ALA A 45 0.71 -0.90 4.60
N TYR A 46 0.82 0.43 4.55
CA TYR A 46 -0.19 1.34 5.07
C TYR A 46 -1.53 1.20 4.30
N GLN A 47 -1.51 1.13 2.97
CA GLN A 47 -2.71 0.89 2.17
C GLN A 47 -3.38 -0.45 2.50
N ARG A 48 -2.62 -1.54 2.67
CA ARG A 48 -3.16 -2.83 3.09
C ARG A 48 -3.86 -2.76 4.45
N SER A 49 -3.28 -2.03 5.40
CA SER A 49 -3.90 -1.80 6.72
C SER A 49 -5.21 -1.01 6.59
N GLN A 50 -5.25 0.02 5.75
CA GLN A 50 -6.48 0.78 5.48
C GLN A 50 -7.56 -0.10 4.83
N ALA A 51 -7.20 -0.90 3.84
CA ALA A 51 -8.14 -1.82 3.18
C ALA A 51 -8.72 -2.85 4.15
N THR A 52 -7.87 -3.40 5.03
CA THR A 52 -8.31 -4.30 6.10
C THR A 52 -9.29 -3.61 7.04
N TRP A 53 -8.98 -2.37 7.44
CA TRP A 53 -9.88 -1.59 8.29
C TRP A 53 -11.23 -1.32 7.62
N LEU A 54 -11.25 -0.93 6.34
CA LEU A 54 -12.48 -0.70 5.57
C LEU A 54 -13.32 -1.97 5.38
N ALA A 55 -12.68 -3.13 5.18
CA ALA A 55 -13.37 -4.41 5.10
C ALA A 55 -14.06 -4.77 6.43
N ASN A 56 -13.40 -4.50 7.56
CA ASN A 56 -14.00 -4.70 8.89
C ASN A 56 -15.14 -3.70 9.14
N ASP A 57 -14.99 -2.43 8.77
CA ASP A 57 -16.05 -1.43 8.87
C ASP A 57 -17.31 -1.86 8.10
N LEU A 58 -17.15 -2.38 6.88
CA LEU A 58 -18.28 -2.92 6.12
C LEU A 58 -18.91 -4.14 6.81
N ALA A 59 -18.08 -5.07 7.30
CA ALA A 59 -18.57 -6.25 8.01
C ALA A 59 -19.38 -5.88 9.26
N ASP A 60 -18.95 -4.89 10.01
CA ASP A 60 -19.65 -4.40 11.20
C ASP A 60 -20.97 -3.71 10.83
N ARG A 61 -20.96 -2.89 9.78
CA ARG A 61 -22.19 -2.27 9.24
C ARG A 61 -23.20 -3.32 8.74
N MET A 62 -22.73 -4.38 8.10
CA MET A 62 -23.56 -5.50 7.67
C MET A 62 -24.14 -6.27 8.85
N GLN A 63 -23.35 -6.50 9.91
CA GLN A 63 -23.83 -7.13 11.15
C GLN A 63 -24.87 -6.28 11.90
N ALA A 64 -24.79 -4.95 11.82
CA ALA A 64 -25.80 -4.08 12.41
C ALA A 64 -27.15 -4.13 11.69
N GLN A 65 -27.18 -4.60 10.44
CA GLN A 65 -28.36 -4.62 9.56
C GLN A 65 -28.65 -6.02 9.01
N SER A 66 -28.38 -7.07 9.78
CA SER A 66 -28.28 -8.48 9.35
C SER A 66 -29.36 -8.98 8.37
N LEU A 67 -30.60 -8.47 8.45
CA LEU A 67 -31.71 -8.88 7.59
C LEU A 67 -31.70 -8.28 6.18
N THR A 68 -31.17 -7.06 6.02
CA THR A 68 -31.14 -6.32 4.73
C THR A 68 -29.74 -5.95 4.28
N ALA A 69 -28.71 -6.31 5.05
CA ALA A 69 -27.31 -6.00 4.76
C ALA A 69 -26.91 -6.44 3.35
N CYS A 70 -27.28 -7.65 2.94
CA CYS A 70 -26.94 -8.20 1.63
C CYS A 70 -27.58 -7.42 0.46
N THR A 71 -28.76 -6.82 0.65
CA THR A 71 -29.38 -5.98 -0.38
C THR A 71 -28.86 -4.55 -0.36
N VAL A 72 -28.55 -4.03 0.84
CA VAL A 72 -28.06 -2.65 1.03
C VAL A 72 -26.64 -2.51 0.50
N TYR A 73 -25.77 -3.48 0.78
CA TYR A 73 -24.34 -3.43 0.43
C TYR A 73 -23.99 -4.23 -0.83
N ASP A 74 -25.00 -4.65 -1.60
CA ASP A 74 -24.82 -5.37 -2.87
C ASP A 74 -23.99 -4.57 -3.89
N ASP A 75 -23.42 -5.30 -4.85
CA ASP A 75 -22.62 -4.76 -5.94
C ASP A 75 -23.54 -4.11 -6.97
N GLY A 76 -23.62 -2.78 -6.93
CA GLY A 76 -24.55 -1.99 -7.74
C GLY A 76 -25.75 -1.45 -6.97
N SER A 77 -25.82 -1.68 -5.65
CA SER A 77 -26.78 -0.99 -4.80
C SER A 77 -26.59 0.53 -4.87
N SER A 78 -27.68 1.25 -5.11
CA SER A 78 -27.73 2.72 -5.04
C SER A 78 -28.05 3.23 -3.63
N ASP A 79 -28.00 2.36 -2.62
CA ASP A 79 -28.22 2.76 -1.23
C ASP A 79 -27.13 3.76 -0.79
N THR A 80 -27.54 4.78 -0.03
CA THR A 80 -26.64 5.81 0.47
C THR A 80 -25.50 5.22 1.30
N LYS A 81 -25.76 4.17 2.08
CA LYS A 81 -24.75 3.52 2.92
C LYS A 81 -23.67 2.83 2.10
N ARG A 82 -24.04 2.21 0.99
CA ARG A 82 -23.11 1.61 0.04
C ARG A 82 -22.29 2.68 -0.68
N THR A 83 -22.94 3.75 -1.11
CA THR A 83 -22.28 4.87 -1.79
C THR A 83 -21.30 5.59 -0.85
N GLU A 84 -21.67 5.79 0.41
CA GLU A 84 -20.79 6.35 1.45
C GLU A 84 -19.55 5.49 1.65
N TRP A 85 -19.71 4.17 1.80
CA TRP A 85 -18.58 3.26 1.95
C TRP A 85 -17.67 3.24 0.70
N ASN A 86 -18.25 3.26 -0.50
CA ASN A 86 -17.48 3.38 -1.75
C ASN A 86 -16.70 4.70 -1.81
N THR A 87 -17.29 5.79 -1.33
CA THR A 87 -16.60 7.08 -1.26
C THR A 87 -15.39 6.97 -0.32
N LEU A 88 -15.55 6.36 0.86
CA LEU A 88 -14.44 6.14 1.81
C LEU A 88 -13.34 5.25 1.22
N LEU A 89 -13.69 4.20 0.47
CA LEU A 89 -12.71 3.40 -0.26
C LEU A 89 -11.87 4.25 -1.20
N THR A 90 -12.53 5.02 -2.06
CA THR A 90 -11.82 5.82 -3.08
C THR A 90 -10.99 6.95 -2.48
N ASP A 91 -11.43 7.51 -1.34
CA ASP A 91 -10.69 8.56 -0.62
C ASP A 91 -9.42 8.02 0.06
N LEU A 92 -9.49 6.84 0.69
CA LEU A 92 -8.38 6.27 1.45
C LEU A 92 -7.38 5.47 0.60
N LEU A 93 -7.86 4.75 -0.42
CA LEU A 93 -7.05 3.81 -1.21
C LEU A 93 -6.75 4.31 -2.63
N GLY A 94 -7.50 5.29 -3.13
CA GLY A 94 -7.34 5.88 -4.46
C GLY A 94 -8.57 5.67 -5.36
N ALA A 95 -8.66 6.44 -6.45
CA ALA A 95 -9.83 6.44 -7.32
C ALA A 95 -10.14 5.09 -7.98
N ASP A 96 -9.13 4.22 -8.11
CA ASP A 96 -9.26 2.87 -8.68
C ASP A 96 -9.65 1.81 -7.63
N ALA A 97 -9.93 2.21 -6.39
CA ALA A 97 -10.32 1.28 -5.33
C ALA A 97 -11.79 0.85 -5.49
N GLU A 98 -11.99 -0.45 -5.53
CA GLU A 98 -13.30 -1.09 -5.67
C GLU A 98 -13.51 -2.07 -4.51
N GLY A 99 -14.75 -2.19 -4.05
CA GLY A 99 -15.10 -3.19 -3.06
C GLY A 99 -16.33 -3.93 -3.49
N PHE A 100 -16.31 -5.25 -3.36
CA PHE A 100 -17.36 -6.16 -3.82
C PHE A 100 -17.81 -7.13 -2.72
N VAL A 101 -19.09 -7.43 -2.67
CA VAL A 101 -19.69 -8.35 -1.70
C VAL A 101 -20.10 -9.61 -2.45
N GLY A 102 -19.23 -10.63 -2.45
CA GLY A 102 -19.35 -11.74 -3.39
C GLY A 102 -20.34 -12.84 -3.01
N VAL A 103 -20.53 -13.14 -1.73
CA VAL A 103 -21.45 -14.20 -1.29
C VAL A 103 -22.30 -13.69 -0.14
N CYS A 104 -23.61 -13.88 -0.26
CA CYS A 104 -24.59 -13.70 0.79
C CYS A 104 -25.45 -14.96 0.86
N ASP A 105 -25.02 -15.94 1.67
CA ASP A 105 -25.74 -17.21 1.80
C ASP A 105 -26.94 -17.07 2.75
N SER A 106 -27.95 -17.91 2.54
CA SER A 106 -29.06 -18.20 3.45
C SER A 106 -28.62 -18.60 4.87
N ASP A 107 -27.39 -19.11 5.01
CA ASP A 107 -26.72 -19.42 6.29
C ASP A 107 -26.07 -18.20 6.98
N GLY A 108 -26.14 -17.02 6.36
CA GLY A 108 -25.60 -15.75 6.86
C GLY A 108 -24.11 -15.56 6.59
N ASN A 109 -23.47 -16.39 5.76
CA ASN A 109 -22.06 -16.20 5.40
C ASN A 109 -21.91 -15.07 4.39
N VAL A 110 -21.04 -14.11 4.70
CA VAL A 110 -20.72 -12.99 3.85
C VAL A 110 -19.23 -12.95 3.54
N THR A 111 -18.90 -12.82 2.25
CA THR A 111 -17.52 -12.59 1.81
C THR A 111 -17.41 -11.22 1.19
N ILE A 112 -16.60 -10.36 1.81
CA ILE A 112 -16.28 -9.01 1.36
C ILE A 112 -14.91 -9.07 0.71
N PHE A 113 -14.80 -8.43 -0.44
CA PHE A 113 -13.55 -8.25 -1.12
C PHE A 113 -13.28 -6.77 -1.30
N VAL A 114 -12.03 -6.38 -1.06
CA VAL A 114 -11.54 -5.03 -1.32
C VAL A 114 -10.36 -5.15 -2.27
N GLU A 115 -10.42 -4.36 -3.34
CA GLU A 115 -9.45 -4.37 -4.41
C GLU A 115 -8.99 -2.95 -4.72
N TRP A 116 -7.68 -2.78 -4.86
CA TRP A 116 -7.10 -1.51 -5.26
C TRP A 116 -5.76 -1.76 -5.97
N THR A 117 -5.33 -0.75 -6.72
CA THR A 117 -4.03 -0.75 -7.39
C THR A 117 -3.05 0.14 -6.61
N ASP A 118 -1.84 -0.36 -6.35
CA ASP A 118 -0.75 0.52 -5.87
C ASP A 118 -0.22 1.31 -7.07
N ALA A 119 -0.84 2.47 -7.32
CA ALA A 119 -0.54 3.35 -8.46
C ALA A 119 0.94 3.81 -8.54
N ARG A 120 1.74 3.62 -7.48
CA ARG A 120 3.17 4.03 -7.47
C ARG A 120 4.16 2.91 -7.75
N GLY A 121 3.71 1.65 -7.82
CA GLY A 121 4.51 0.57 -8.40
C GLY A 121 4.71 0.70 -9.93
N ASN A 122 3.96 1.60 -10.57
CA ASN A 122 3.79 1.64 -12.01
C ASN A 122 4.39 2.92 -12.63
N ILE A 123 5.72 2.96 -12.82
CA ILE A 123 6.29 3.66 -13.99
C ILE A 123 6.42 2.61 -15.09
N LYS A 124 5.31 2.12 -15.65
CA LYS A 124 5.34 1.45 -16.96
C LYS A 124 5.08 2.51 -18.02
N ALA A 125 5.98 2.55 -19.00
CA ALA A 125 6.01 3.51 -20.09
C ALA A 125 4.68 3.51 -20.85
N GLY A 126 4.34 4.68 -21.40
CA GLY A 126 3.02 4.95 -21.98
C GLY A 126 2.54 3.91 -22.98
N GLY A 127 1.24 3.63 -22.87
CA GLY A 127 0.42 3.03 -23.92
C GLY A 127 0.46 1.51 -23.98
N GLU A 128 -0.23 0.82 -23.07
CA GLU A 128 -0.91 -0.44 -23.41
C GLU A 128 -2.06 -0.69 -22.42
N THR A 129 -3.28 -0.73 -22.95
CA THR A 129 -4.54 -0.92 -22.23
C THR A 129 -4.77 -2.42 -21.92
N ASP A 130 -5.34 -2.70 -20.75
CA ASP A 130 -6.02 -3.93 -20.30
C ASP A 130 -5.22 -5.17 -19.83
N ALA A 131 -3.97 -5.42 -20.23
CA ALA A 131 -3.26 -6.63 -19.77
C ALA A 131 -2.34 -6.43 -18.54
N GLY A 132 -1.86 -5.20 -18.32
CA GLY A 132 -0.89 -4.87 -17.28
C GLY A 132 -1.50 -4.52 -15.92
N ASP A 133 -2.77 -4.13 -15.88
CA ASP A 133 -3.45 -3.66 -14.66
C ASP A 133 -3.83 -4.83 -13.73
N GLN A 134 -4.03 -6.03 -14.28
CA GLN A 134 -4.35 -7.24 -13.51
C GLN A 134 -3.17 -7.75 -12.67
N GLU A 135 -1.93 -7.50 -13.09
CA GLU A 135 -0.71 -8.02 -12.43
C GLU A 135 -0.43 -7.33 -11.09
N ASN A 136 -0.94 -6.12 -10.88
CA ASN A 136 -0.67 -5.31 -9.68
C ASN A 136 -1.92 -5.06 -8.80
N ARG A 137 -3.03 -5.74 -9.09
CA ARG A 137 -4.24 -5.68 -8.26
C ARG A 137 -4.02 -6.47 -6.97
N GLN A 138 -4.16 -5.79 -5.83
CA GLN A 138 -4.12 -6.45 -4.53
C GLN A 138 -5.56 -6.77 -4.12
N ILE A 139 -5.88 -8.07 -4.01
CA ILE A 139 -7.20 -8.52 -3.56
C ILE A 139 -7.10 -8.93 -2.09
N PHE A 140 -7.91 -8.29 -1.25
CA PHE A 140 -8.10 -8.70 0.13
C PHE A 140 -9.48 -9.37 0.28
N GLU A 141 -9.50 -10.66 0.59
CA GLU A 141 -10.72 -11.42 0.90
C GLU A 141 -10.95 -11.44 2.41
N PHE A 142 -12.10 -10.94 2.86
CA PHE A 142 -12.56 -11.00 4.24
C PHE A 142 -13.85 -11.82 4.34
N ARG A 143 -13.83 -12.89 5.14
CA ARG A 143 -14.99 -13.76 5.36
C ARG A 143 -15.54 -13.58 6.77
N THR A 144 -16.83 -13.26 6.87
CA THR A 144 -17.54 -13.14 8.14
C THR A 144 -18.88 -13.87 8.11
N ARG A 145 -19.41 -14.21 9.28
CA ARG A 145 -20.74 -14.82 9.43
C ARG A 145 -21.65 -13.87 10.17
N LEU A 146 -22.76 -13.50 9.55
CA LEU A 146 -23.82 -12.70 10.15
C LEU A 146 -24.59 -13.56 11.17
N GLY A 147 -24.63 -13.11 12.41
CA GLY A 147 -25.44 -13.73 13.46
C GLY A 147 -26.93 -13.53 13.17
N ARG A 148 -27.69 -14.63 13.15
CA ARG A 148 -29.16 -14.60 13.07
C ARG A 148 -29.71 -14.26 14.47
N SER A 149 -30.10 -13.01 14.69
CA SER A 149 -30.88 -12.59 15.87
C SER A 149 -32.33 -13.02 15.75
#